data_AF-A0A821FGC9-F1
#
_entry.id   AF-A0A821FGC9-F1
#
_cell.length_a   1.000
_cell.length_b   1.000
_cell.length_c   1.000
_cell.angle_alpha   90.00
_cell.angle_beta   90.00
_cell.angle_gamma   90.00
#
_symmetry.space_group_name_H-M   'P 1'
#
loop_
_entity.id
_entity.type
_entity.pdbx_description
1 polymer ?
#
loop_
_entity_poly.entity_id
_entity_poly.type
_entity_poly.pdbx_seq_one_letter_code
_entity_poly.pdbx_strand_id
1 'polypeptide(L)'
;MNFPLPTNATLLRGDSFYSIVEEFCGREVLELLKFQLINSSMDLIEVDDVFSILQIESDQTTTIKEFLGIPSKDNLSNYSFFIMPGIRLKLEKFIRSLRALLTSTDSTSSLSVAPLTISSELLQRFPFVIDLIYCLESQLLTDFSLDFISNLLSNITCSKNAFRYQQSVKDFAASLYILGGRNVYEFVRLNLPGSIPCLNSLRSILTSSNKNFVEGEFQYEHLKDFIDMLDCKYAFCGEDSTSVVPKVSYDSRSNSFVGFTLPLNNGFPSSRYFTTNSFGTLET
;
A
#
# COMPACT_ATOMS: atom_id res chain seq x y z
N MET A 1 -11.06 -16.35 3.09
CA MET A 1 -11.88 -17.16 4.00
C MET A 1 -10.91 -17.87 4.93
N ASN A 2 -11.01 -17.67 6.25
CA ASN A 2 -10.21 -18.45 7.20
C ASN A 2 -10.98 -19.74 7.48
N PHE A 3 -10.51 -20.86 6.94
CA PHE A 3 -11.03 -22.17 7.34
C PHE A 3 -10.51 -22.46 8.75
N PRO A 4 -11.34 -22.94 9.68
CA PRO A 4 -10.85 -23.43 10.95
C PRO A 4 -9.95 -24.65 10.69
N LEU A 5 -8.79 -24.71 11.33
CA LEU A 5 -7.93 -25.89 11.25
C LEU A 5 -8.68 -27.12 11.78
N PRO A 6 -8.48 -28.30 11.17
CA PRO A 6 -9.03 -29.55 11.70
C PRO A 6 -8.56 -29.79 13.13
N THR A 7 -9.42 -30.40 13.96
CA THR A 7 -9.10 -30.71 15.37
C THR A 7 -7.91 -31.66 15.53
N ASN A 8 -7.59 -32.44 14.50
CA ASN A 8 -6.42 -33.31 14.45
C ASN A 8 -5.20 -32.69 13.75
N ALA A 9 -5.22 -31.39 13.44
CA ALA A 9 -4.16 -30.73 12.69
C ALA A 9 -2.76 -30.86 13.33
N THR A 10 -2.69 -30.98 14.65
CA THR A 10 -1.45 -31.15 15.42
C THR A 10 -0.82 -32.54 15.26
N LEU A 11 -1.58 -33.54 14.81
CA LEU A 11 -1.13 -34.93 14.63
C LEU A 11 -0.77 -35.26 13.17
N LEU A 12 -0.92 -34.31 12.26
CA LEU A 12 -0.71 -34.55 10.83
C LEU A 12 0.76 -34.74 10.48
N ARG A 13 1.00 -35.67 9.54
CA ARG A 13 2.32 -36.02 9.01
C ARG A 13 2.26 -36.31 7.52
N GLY A 14 3.39 -36.11 6.83
CA GLY A 14 3.57 -36.41 5.41
C GLY A 14 2.54 -35.69 4.53
N ASP A 15 1.94 -36.42 3.59
CA ASP A 15 1.03 -35.86 2.58
C ASP A 15 -0.21 -35.17 3.18
N SER A 16 -0.68 -35.64 4.34
CA SER A 16 -1.81 -35.04 5.05
C SER A 16 -1.45 -33.66 5.64
N PHE A 17 -0.22 -33.50 6.14
CA PHE A 17 0.30 -32.23 6.60
C PHE A 17 0.50 -31.27 5.42
N TYR A 18 1.11 -31.77 4.33
CA TYR A 18 1.37 -30.98 3.14
C TYR A 18 0.11 -30.45 2.46
N SER A 19 -0.95 -31.26 2.38
CA SER A 19 -2.24 -30.83 1.86
C SER A 19 -2.81 -29.63 2.63
N ILE A 20 -2.72 -29.65 3.96
CA ILE A 20 -3.18 -28.54 4.80
C ILE A 20 -2.30 -27.31 4.65
N VAL A 21 -0.97 -27.48 4.58
CA VAL A 21 -0.05 -26.36 4.37
C VAL A 21 -0.35 -25.67 3.03
N GLU A 22 -0.58 -26.44 1.96
CA GLU A 22 -0.94 -25.88 0.66
C GLU A 22 -2.25 -25.11 0.70
N GLU A 23 -3.28 -25.66 1.36
CA GLU A 23 -4.58 -25.04 1.51
C GLU A 23 -4.53 -23.73 2.32
N PHE A 24 -3.77 -23.71 3.43
CA PHE A 24 -3.73 -22.57 4.36
C PHE A 24 -2.67 -21.53 4.01
N CYS A 25 -1.49 -21.97 3.62
CA CYS A 25 -0.31 -21.12 3.43
C CYS A 25 0.01 -20.88 1.96
N GLY A 26 -0.48 -21.73 1.06
CA GLY A 26 -0.17 -21.70 -0.37
C GLY A 26 0.99 -22.62 -0.73
N ARG A 27 1.15 -22.80 -2.05
CA ARG A 27 2.16 -23.70 -2.64
C ARG A 27 3.59 -23.22 -2.37
N GLU A 28 3.78 -21.92 -2.23
CA GLU A 28 5.05 -21.27 -1.92
C GLU A 28 5.63 -21.79 -0.61
N VAL A 29 4.82 -21.75 0.46
CA VAL A 29 5.21 -22.24 1.78
C VAL A 29 5.38 -23.75 1.77
N LEU A 30 4.53 -24.49 1.05
CA LEU A 30 4.64 -25.93 0.92
C LEU A 30 6.02 -26.36 0.40
N GLU A 31 6.48 -25.76 -0.71
CA GLU A 31 7.77 -26.11 -1.31
C GLU A 31 8.95 -25.76 -0.38
N LEU A 32 8.85 -24.65 0.37
CA LEU A 32 9.84 -24.30 1.39
C LEU A 32 9.93 -25.36 2.50
N LEU A 33 8.80 -25.85 2.99
CA LEU A 33 8.77 -26.87 4.05
C LEU A 33 9.27 -28.21 3.54
N LYS A 34 8.91 -28.61 2.31
CA LYS A 34 9.45 -29.81 1.66
C LYS A 34 10.96 -29.75 1.51
N PHE A 35 11.50 -28.59 1.10
CA PHE A 35 12.93 -28.39 0.97
C PHE A 35 13.68 -28.57 2.29
N GLN A 36 13.11 -28.07 3.39
CA GLN A 36 13.66 -28.24 4.74
C GLN A 36 13.35 -29.60 5.36
N LEU A 37 12.65 -30.49 4.65
CA LEU A 37 12.19 -31.79 5.13
C LEU A 37 11.28 -31.69 6.38
N ILE A 38 10.64 -30.54 6.58
CA ILE A 38 9.62 -30.35 7.61
C ILE A 38 8.37 -31.06 7.13
N ASN A 39 7.99 -32.16 7.77
CA ASN A 39 6.93 -33.05 7.29
C ASN A 39 5.81 -33.30 8.30
N SER A 40 5.86 -32.65 9.47
CA SER A 40 4.81 -32.73 10.47
C SER A 40 4.54 -31.38 11.13
N SER A 41 3.34 -31.26 11.72
CA SER A 41 2.97 -30.08 12.49
C SER A 41 3.86 -29.85 13.70
N MET A 42 4.39 -30.92 14.31
CA MET A 42 5.29 -30.80 15.47
C MET A 42 6.68 -30.28 15.05
N ASP A 43 7.26 -30.84 13.97
CA ASP A 43 8.55 -30.36 13.45
C ASP A 43 8.48 -28.87 13.10
N LEU A 44 7.36 -28.43 12.50
CA LEU A 44 7.18 -27.04 12.13
C LEU A 44 7.10 -26.10 13.35
N ILE A 45 6.50 -26.55 14.45
CA ILE A 45 6.32 -25.73 15.66
C ILE A 45 7.63 -25.54 16.41
N GLU A 46 8.52 -26.54 16.35
CA GLU A 46 9.84 -26.54 16.96
C GLU A 46 10.87 -25.67 16.21
N VAL A 47 10.60 -25.33 14.94
CA VAL A 47 11.49 -24.46 14.16
C VAL A 47 11.29 -22.99 14.56
N ASP A 48 12.38 -22.36 14.99
CA ASP A 48 12.38 -20.94 15.40
C ASP A 48 12.14 -19.98 14.24
N ASP A 49 12.89 -20.11 13.14
CA ASP A 49 12.73 -19.31 11.93
C ASP A 49 12.88 -20.18 10.67
N VAL A 50 11.74 -20.51 10.06
CA VAL A 50 11.65 -21.30 8.82
C VAL A 50 12.33 -20.60 7.65
N PHE A 51 12.47 -19.27 7.67
CA PHE A 51 13.06 -18.51 6.57
C PHE A 51 14.58 -18.34 6.70
N SER A 52 15.18 -18.73 7.82
CA SER A 52 16.62 -18.61 8.06
C SER A 52 17.47 -19.38 7.02
N ILE A 53 16.95 -20.48 6.48
CA ILE A 53 17.59 -21.27 5.42
C ILE A 53 17.87 -20.45 4.15
N LEU A 54 17.10 -19.39 3.91
CA LEU A 54 17.25 -18.52 2.74
C LEU A 54 18.45 -17.57 2.88
N GLN A 55 19.13 -17.53 4.02
CA GLN A 55 20.40 -16.81 4.16
C GLN A 55 21.60 -17.58 3.59
N ILE A 56 21.42 -18.87 3.29
CA ILE A 56 22.47 -19.70 2.69
C ILE A 56 22.58 -19.36 1.20
N GLU A 57 23.81 -19.23 0.70
CA GLU A 57 24.08 -19.04 -0.72
C GLU A 57 24.36 -20.40 -1.38
N SER A 58 23.40 -20.89 -2.15
CA SER A 58 23.45 -22.16 -2.88
C SER A 58 22.49 -22.13 -4.06
N ASP A 59 22.85 -22.76 -5.17
CA ASP A 59 21.99 -22.89 -6.36
C ASP A 59 20.60 -23.44 -6.02
N GLN A 60 20.53 -24.37 -5.07
CA GLN A 60 19.27 -24.96 -4.60
C GLN A 60 18.40 -23.95 -3.84
N THR A 61 19.01 -23.10 -3.03
CA THR A 61 18.30 -22.02 -2.32
C THR A 61 17.88 -20.91 -3.26
N THR A 62 18.61 -20.67 -4.36
CA THR A 62 18.28 -19.65 -5.37
C THR A 62 16.92 -19.92 -6.02
N THR A 63 16.65 -21.18 -6.39
CA THR A 63 15.35 -21.55 -6.98
C THR A 63 14.19 -21.28 -6.02
N ILE A 64 14.38 -21.49 -4.72
CA ILE A 64 13.36 -21.24 -3.70
C ILE A 64 13.24 -19.74 -3.39
N LYS A 65 14.36 -19.02 -3.35
CA LYS A 65 14.41 -17.55 -3.21
C LYS A 65 13.60 -16.86 -4.32
N GLU A 66 13.74 -17.31 -5.56
CA GLU A 66 12.96 -16.82 -6.71
C GLU A 66 11.47 -17.15 -6.60
N PHE A 67 11.12 -18.27 -5.97
CA PHE A 67 9.72 -18.69 -5.78
C PHE A 67 9.02 -17.94 -4.63
N LEU A 68 9.76 -17.57 -3.58
CA LEU A 68 9.22 -16.96 -2.35
C LEU A 68 9.35 -15.43 -2.31
N GLY A 69 10.20 -14.85 -3.14
CA GLY A 69 10.66 -13.49 -2.96
C GLY A 69 10.70 -12.67 -4.24
N ILE A 70 10.97 -11.38 -4.05
CA ILE A 70 11.31 -10.47 -5.13
C ILE A 70 12.82 -10.24 -5.04
N PRO A 71 13.58 -10.47 -6.12
CA PRO A 71 15.00 -10.16 -6.13
C PRO A 71 15.17 -8.64 -6.01
N SER A 72 15.88 -8.17 -4.98
CA SER A 72 16.29 -6.78 -4.90
C SER A 72 17.61 -6.60 -5.64
N LYS A 73 17.63 -5.66 -6.58
CA LYS A 73 18.86 -5.24 -7.29
C LYS A 73 19.60 -4.17 -6.50
N ASP A 74 19.75 -4.36 -5.19
CA ASP A 74 20.56 -3.46 -4.38
C ASP A 74 21.99 -3.99 -4.29
N ASN A 75 22.85 -3.35 -5.10
CA ASN A 75 24.30 -3.51 -5.24
C ASN A 75 24.80 -4.68 -6.11
N LEU A 76 25.67 -4.32 -7.06
CA LEU A 76 26.26 -5.13 -8.15
C LEU A 76 27.05 -6.40 -7.73
N SER A 77 26.97 -6.86 -6.49
CA SER A 77 27.71 -8.04 -6.02
C SER A 77 26.96 -8.97 -5.09
N ASN A 78 25.80 -8.58 -4.52
CA ASN A 78 25.02 -9.43 -3.63
C ASN A 78 23.53 -9.34 -4.00
N TYR A 79 22.97 -10.42 -4.54
CA TYR A 79 21.53 -10.54 -4.71
C TYR A 79 20.88 -10.61 -3.32
N SER A 80 20.34 -9.49 -2.84
CA SER A 80 19.50 -9.50 -1.64
C SER A 80 18.08 -9.90 -2.03
N PHE A 81 17.48 -10.81 -1.27
CA PHE A 81 16.12 -11.30 -1.53
C PHE A 81 15.16 -10.78 -0.47
N PHE A 82 14.04 -10.22 -0.93
CA PHE A 82 12.95 -9.80 -0.07
C PHE A 82 11.82 -10.83 -0.14
N ILE A 83 11.57 -11.53 0.98
CA ILE A 83 10.46 -12.48 1.08
C ILE A 83 9.16 -11.67 1.08
N MET A 84 8.19 -12.09 0.25
CA MET A 84 6.90 -11.42 0.24
C MET A 84 6.25 -11.48 1.62
N PRO A 85 5.89 -10.34 2.26
CA PRO A 85 5.41 -10.31 3.64
C PRO A 85 4.18 -11.20 3.86
N GLY A 86 3.32 -11.32 2.85
CA GLY A 86 2.14 -12.18 2.90
C GLY A 86 2.47 -13.67 3.09
N ILE A 87 3.61 -14.16 2.59
CA ILE A 87 4.04 -15.56 2.76
C ILE A 87 4.44 -15.81 4.22
N ARG A 88 5.28 -14.92 4.77
CA ARG A 88 5.69 -14.98 6.18
C ARG A 88 4.48 -14.90 7.12
N LEU A 89 3.57 -13.94 6.89
CA LEU A 89 2.37 -13.78 7.70
C LEU A 89 1.46 -15.02 7.67
N LYS A 90 1.26 -15.64 6.50
CA LYS A 90 0.45 -16.88 6.38
C LYS A 90 1.05 -18.02 7.20
N LEU A 91 2.36 -18.23 7.10
CA LEU A 91 3.04 -19.29 7.83
C LEU A 91 3.01 -19.05 9.35
N GLU A 92 3.32 -17.84 9.81
CA GLU A 92 3.26 -17.50 11.24
C GLU A 92 1.86 -17.69 11.81
N LYS A 93 0.84 -17.29 11.05
CA LYS A 93 -0.56 -17.50 11.44
C LYS A 93 -0.89 -18.99 11.58
N PHE A 94 -0.46 -19.80 10.62
CA PHE A 94 -0.63 -21.25 10.66
C PHE A 94 0.07 -21.88 11.88
N ILE A 95 1.33 -21.54 12.13
CA ILE A 95 2.10 -22.01 13.30
C ILE A 95 1.38 -21.63 14.61
N ARG A 96 0.90 -20.38 14.71
CA ARG A 96 0.15 -19.95 15.90
C ARG A 96 -1.14 -20.74 16.09
N SER A 97 -1.90 -20.96 15.01
CA SER A 97 -3.14 -21.74 15.10
C SER A 97 -2.87 -23.19 15.52
N LEU A 98 -1.75 -23.78 15.09
CA LEU A 98 -1.30 -25.08 15.60
C LEU A 98 -0.92 -25.03 17.09
N ARG A 99 -0.14 -24.03 17.51
CA ARG A 99 0.22 -23.82 18.93
C ARG A 99 -1.00 -23.62 19.83
N ALA A 100 -2.00 -22.88 19.35
CA ALA A 100 -3.27 -22.66 20.06
C ALA A 100 -4.08 -23.95 20.22
N LEU A 101 -4.07 -24.83 19.21
CA LEU A 101 -4.70 -26.16 19.32
C LEU A 101 -3.99 -27.03 20.37
N LEU A 102 -2.65 -27.01 20.40
CA LEU A 102 -1.86 -27.71 21.42
C LEU A 102 -2.12 -27.21 22.85
N THR A 103 -2.21 -25.90 23.06
CA THR A 103 -2.52 -25.36 24.39
C THR A 103 -3.97 -25.58 24.81
N SER A 104 -4.92 -25.62 23.86
CA SER A 104 -6.31 -25.95 24.14
C SER A 104 -6.54 -27.40 24.60
N THR A 105 -5.61 -28.30 24.27
CA THR A 105 -5.62 -29.70 24.75
C THR A 105 -5.03 -29.89 26.14
N ASP A 106 -4.21 -28.95 26.65
CA ASP A 106 -3.44 -29.16 27.88
C ASP A 106 -3.94 -28.43 29.13
N SER A 107 -4.68 -27.31 29.04
CA SER A 107 -5.48 -26.76 30.16
C SER A 107 -6.11 -25.41 29.85
N THR A 108 -7.33 -25.23 30.33
CA THR A 108 -7.98 -23.94 30.63
C THR A 108 -7.02 -23.02 31.39
N SER A 109 -6.38 -22.08 30.70
CA SER A 109 -5.81 -20.90 31.35
C SER A 109 -5.84 -19.72 30.38
N SER A 110 -6.56 -18.68 30.82
CA SER A 110 -6.74 -17.41 30.14
C SER A 110 -5.44 -16.61 30.17
N LEU A 111 -4.79 -16.42 29.03
CA LEU A 111 -3.82 -15.33 28.87
C LEU A 111 -4.56 -14.03 28.58
N SER A 112 -4.58 -13.14 29.56
CA SER A 112 -4.98 -11.76 29.42
C SER A 112 -3.87 -10.96 28.73
N VAL A 113 -3.98 -10.80 27.42
CA VAL A 113 -3.49 -9.59 26.76
C VAL A 113 -4.72 -8.72 26.61
N ALA A 114 -4.72 -7.51 27.19
CA ALA A 114 -5.86 -6.59 27.08
C ALA A 114 -6.15 -6.37 25.58
N PRO A 115 -7.21 -6.95 25.01
CA PRO A 115 -7.50 -6.75 23.61
C PRO A 115 -8.02 -5.34 23.48
N LEU A 116 -7.69 -4.65 22.39
CA LEU A 116 -8.61 -3.62 21.90
C LEU A 116 -10.01 -4.26 21.90
N THR A 117 -10.93 -3.75 22.73
CA THR A 117 -12.26 -4.30 22.90
C THR A 117 -13.07 -4.03 21.62
N ILE A 118 -12.79 -4.79 20.57
CA ILE A 118 -13.49 -4.69 19.30
C ILE A 118 -14.77 -5.50 19.45
N SER A 119 -15.91 -4.83 19.24
CA SER A 119 -17.23 -5.44 19.30
C SER A 119 -17.28 -6.68 18.41
N SER A 120 -17.90 -7.75 18.89
CA SER A 120 -18.16 -8.97 18.10
C SER A 120 -18.91 -8.68 16.79
N GLU A 121 -19.68 -7.60 16.75
CA GLU A 121 -20.38 -7.11 15.56
C GLU A 121 -19.42 -6.58 14.47
N LEU A 122 -18.32 -5.91 14.88
CA LEU A 122 -17.28 -5.45 13.95
C LEU A 122 -16.50 -6.61 13.35
N LEU A 123 -16.23 -7.65 14.15
CA LEU A 123 -15.54 -8.85 13.69
C LEU A 123 -16.38 -9.65 12.68
N GLN A 124 -17.69 -9.73 12.88
CA GLN A 124 -18.59 -10.34 11.89
C GLN A 124 -18.65 -9.51 10.60
N ARG A 125 -18.67 -8.19 10.72
CA ARG A 125 -18.79 -7.28 9.57
C ARG A 125 -17.52 -7.19 8.74
N PHE A 126 -16.35 -7.27 9.38
CA PHE A 126 -15.05 -7.16 8.73
C PHE A 126 -14.08 -8.25 9.24
N PRO A 127 -14.17 -9.48 8.69
CA PRO A 127 -13.35 -10.60 9.15
C PRO A 127 -11.83 -10.37 9.06
N PHE A 128 -11.39 -9.51 8.14
CA PHE A 128 -9.98 -9.17 7.94
C PHE A 128 -9.37 -8.34 9.09
N VAL A 129 -10.19 -7.77 9.99
CA VAL A 129 -9.73 -6.92 11.10
C VAL A 129 -8.83 -7.70 12.05
N ILE A 130 -9.10 -8.99 12.27
CA ILE A 130 -8.25 -9.86 13.10
C ILE A 130 -6.84 -9.94 12.50
N ASP A 131 -6.75 -10.11 11.18
CA ASP A 131 -5.48 -10.21 10.48
C ASP A 131 -4.70 -8.89 10.54
N LEU A 132 -5.40 -7.75 10.52
CA LEU A 132 -4.79 -6.42 10.65
C LEU A 132 -4.24 -6.13 12.05
N ILE A 133 -4.96 -6.51 13.10
CA ILE A 133 -4.49 -6.38 14.49
C ILE A 133 -3.25 -7.23 14.71
N TYR A 134 -3.27 -8.45 14.16
CA TYR A 134 -2.10 -9.31 14.22
C TYR A 134 -0.88 -8.69 13.53
N CYS A 135 -1.08 -8.06 12.37
CA CYS A 135 0.01 -7.35 11.69
C CYS A 135 0.59 -6.23 12.57
N LEU A 136 -0.25 -5.47 13.29
CA LEU A 136 0.20 -4.43 14.23
C LEU A 136 1.09 -4.98 15.35
N GLU A 137 0.76 -6.16 15.87
CA GLU A 137 1.52 -6.80 16.97
C GLU A 137 2.85 -7.40 16.51
N SER A 138 2.97 -7.77 15.23
CA SER A 138 4.11 -8.53 14.69
C SER A 138 5.42 -7.75 14.50
N GLN A 139 5.47 -6.43 14.75
CA GLN A 139 6.65 -5.55 14.55
C GLN A 139 7.29 -5.57 13.14
N LEU A 140 6.69 -6.25 12.16
CA LEU A 140 7.19 -6.38 10.78
C LEU A 140 6.73 -5.25 9.85
N LEU A 141 6.11 -4.19 10.39
CA LEU A 141 5.44 -3.16 9.62
C LEU A 141 6.29 -1.90 9.48
N THR A 142 6.24 -1.29 8.30
CA THR A 142 6.78 0.06 8.08
C THR A 142 5.94 1.09 8.84
N ASP A 143 6.52 2.26 9.13
CA ASP A 143 5.82 3.38 9.78
C ASP A 143 4.51 3.74 9.06
N PHE A 144 4.52 3.76 7.72
CA PHE A 144 3.31 3.99 6.92
C PHE A 144 2.27 2.87 7.12
N SER A 145 2.68 1.61 7.17
CA SER A 145 1.75 0.50 7.35
C SER A 145 1.05 0.57 8.71
N LEU A 146 1.77 0.99 9.76
CA LEU A 146 1.18 1.22 11.09
C LEU A 146 0.14 2.35 11.04
N ASP A 147 0.50 3.50 10.46
CA ASP A 147 -0.40 4.64 10.28
C ASP A 147 -1.66 4.25 9.49
N PHE A 148 -1.47 3.53 8.39
CA PHE A 148 -2.56 3.11 7.51
C PHE A 148 -3.53 2.16 8.22
N ILE A 149 -3.02 1.14 8.90
CA ILE A 149 -3.85 0.18 9.63
C ILE A 149 -4.55 0.87 10.80
N SER A 150 -3.84 1.68 11.57
CA SER A 150 -4.43 2.44 12.69
C SER A 150 -5.54 3.37 12.20
N ASN A 151 -5.33 4.09 11.10
CA ASN A 151 -6.34 4.96 10.51
C ASN A 151 -7.57 4.19 10.02
N LEU A 152 -7.36 3.04 9.38
CA LEU A 152 -8.45 2.15 8.96
C LEU A 152 -9.26 1.65 10.16
N LEU A 153 -8.59 1.12 11.20
CA LEU A 153 -9.25 0.63 12.42
C LEU A 153 -10.05 1.74 13.13
N SER A 154 -9.49 2.94 13.21
CA SER A 154 -10.20 4.11 13.73
C SER A 154 -11.43 4.47 12.89
N ASN A 155 -11.37 4.34 11.56
CA ASN A 155 -12.49 4.70 10.71
C ASN A 155 -13.61 3.65 10.74
N ILE A 156 -13.29 2.35 10.70
CA ILE A 156 -14.32 1.30 10.71
C ILE A 156 -15.13 1.25 12.02
N THR A 157 -14.56 1.74 13.12
CA THR A 157 -15.25 1.86 14.42
C THR A 157 -16.20 3.07 14.47
N CYS A 158 -16.07 4.00 13.53
CA CYS A 158 -16.90 5.20 13.44
C CYS A 158 -17.95 5.09 12.32
N SER A 159 -18.93 6.00 12.34
CA SER A 159 -19.87 6.13 11.23
C SER A 159 -19.17 6.67 9.97
N LYS A 160 -19.69 6.33 8.77
CA LYS A 160 -19.11 6.74 7.47
C LYS A 160 -18.88 8.24 7.33
N ASN A 161 -19.70 9.06 8.00
CA ASN A 161 -19.62 10.52 7.93
C ASN A 161 -18.52 11.09 8.85
N ALA A 162 -18.03 10.29 9.80
CA ALA A 162 -17.01 10.68 10.77
C ALA A 162 -15.60 10.23 10.39
N PHE A 163 -15.41 9.66 9.18
CA PHE A 163 -14.09 9.21 8.75
C PHE A 163 -13.07 10.35 8.73
N ARG A 164 -11.90 10.09 9.29
CA ARG A 164 -10.76 11.00 9.34
C ARG A 164 -9.52 10.30 8.84
N TYR A 165 -8.75 10.99 8.00
CA TYR A 165 -7.56 10.44 7.37
C TYR A 165 -6.34 11.23 7.80
N GLN A 166 -5.30 10.51 8.23
CA GLN A 166 -3.98 11.08 8.48
C GLN A 166 -3.32 11.54 7.17
N GLN A 167 -2.30 12.40 7.27
CA GLN A 167 -1.66 12.98 6.08
C GLN A 167 -0.98 11.92 5.21
N SER A 168 -0.26 10.97 5.81
CA SER A 168 0.36 9.83 5.13
C SER A 168 -0.64 9.04 4.29
N VAL A 169 -1.84 8.78 4.82
CA VAL A 169 -2.94 8.11 4.11
C VAL A 169 -3.50 8.96 2.98
N LYS A 170 -3.58 10.29 3.14
CA LYS A 170 -4.02 11.20 2.07
C LYS A 170 -3.02 11.25 0.93
N ASP A 171 -1.72 11.28 1.23
CA ASP A 171 -0.64 11.31 0.24
C ASP A 171 -0.58 9.99 -0.53
N PHE A 172 -0.74 8.87 0.18
CA PHE A 172 -0.91 7.56 -0.44
C PHE A 172 -2.15 7.52 -1.35
N ALA A 173 -3.30 8.00 -0.88
CA ALA A 173 -4.53 8.03 -1.67
C ALA A 173 -4.39 8.88 -2.95
N ALA A 174 -3.74 10.04 -2.86
CA ALA A 174 -3.42 10.88 -4.01
C ALA A 174 -2.51 10.13 -5.00
N SER A 175 -1.44 9.51 -4.51
CA SER A 175 -0.49 8.74 -5.32
C SER A 175 -1.16 7.54 -6.00
N LEU A 176 -1.99 6.78 -5.27
CA LEU A 176 -2.75 5.65 -5.79
C LEU A 176 -3.69 6.07 -6.91
N TYR A 177 -4.37 7.21 -6.76
CA TYR A 177 -5.26 7.72 -7.80
C TYR A 177 -4.51 8.21 -9.04
N ILE A 178 -3.38 8.91 -8.85
CA ILE A 178 -2.57 9.46 -9.95
C ILE A 178 -1.90 8.33 -10.74
N LEU A 179 -1.31 7.35 -10.06
CA LEU A 179 -0.53 6.28 -10.68
C LEU A 179 -1.41 5.09 -11.10
N GLY A 180 -2.35 4.68 -10.26
CA GLY A 180 -3.25 3.54 -10.51
C GLY A 180 -4.53 3.92 -11.27
N GLY A 181 -4.85 5.20 -11.34
CA GLY A 181 -6.08 5.69 -11.96
C GLY A 181 -7.33 5.43 -11.12
N ARG A 182 -8.46 5.94 -11.62
CA ARG A 182 -9.75 5.92 -10.92
C ARG A 182 -10.25 4.51 -10.60
N ASN A 183 -10.06 3.55 -11.51
CA ASN A 183 -10.61 2.20 -11.35
C ASN A 183 -9.90 1.44 -10.23
N VAL A 184 -8.57 1.49 -10.19
CA VAL A 184 -7.77 0.88 -9.11
C VAL A 184 -8.11 1.54 -7.77
N TYR A 185 -8.21 2.87 -7.75
CA TYR A 185 -8.58 3.61 -6.56
C TYR A 185 -9.94 3.18 -6.00
N GLU A 186 -10.97 3.15 -6.85
CA GLU A 186 -12.32 2.73 -6.42
C GLU A 186 -12.36 1.26 -6.01
N PHE A 187 -11.63 0.38 -6.70
CA PHE A 187 -11.51 -1.02 -6.31
C PHE A 187 -10.98 -1.16 -4.88
N VAL A 188 -9.89 -0.48 -4.55
CA VAL A 188 -9.33 -0.50 -3.18
C VAL A 188 -10.33 0.09 -2.19
N ARG A 189 -10.95 1.24 -2.50
CA ARG A 189 -11.90 1.92 -1.62
C ARG A 189 -13.12 1.06 -1.27
N LEU A 190 -13.62 0.30 -2.24
CA LEU A 190 -14.80 -0.56 -2.07
C LEU A 190 -14.47 -1.85 -1.33
N ASN A 191 -13.28 -2.42 -1.55
CA ASN A 191 -12.85 -3.65 -0.88
C ASN A 191 -12.26 -3.42 0.52
N LEU A 192 -11.78 -2.21 0.82
CA LEU A 192 -11.28 -1.81 2.13
C LEU A 192 -12.01 -0.56 2.65
N PRO A 193 -13.26 -0.68 3.12
CA PRO A 193 -14.04 0.48 3.56
C PRO A 193 -13.37 1.24 4.71
N GLY A 194 -13.26 2.55 4.58
CA GLY A 194 -12.63 3.42 5.60
C GLY A 194 -11.11 3.53 5.50
N SER A 195 -10.47 2.80 4.57
CA SER A 195 -9.01 2.84 4.37
C SER A 195 -8.53 4.12 3.67
N ILE A 196 -9.28 4.56 2.65
CA ILE A 196 -8.94 5.73 1.84
C ILE A 196 -10.15 6.65 1.64
N PRO A 197 -9.94 7.95 1.37
CA PRO A 197 -11.02 8.93 1.20
C PRO A 197 -11.96 8.60 0.03
N CYS A 198 -13.19 9.11 0.07
CA CYS A 198 -14.05 9.11 -1.11
C CYS A 198 -13.54 10.08 -2.19
N LEU A 199 -13.98 9.90 -3.44
CA LEU A 199 -13.52 10.73 -4.57
C LEU A 199 -13.72 12.23 -4.36
N ASN A 200 -14.79 12.64 -3.68
CA ASN A 200 -15.03 14.06 -3.38
C ASN A 200 -13.98 14.61 -2.41
N SER A 201 -13.70 13.87 -1.33
CA SER A 201 -12.64 14.22 -0.38
C SER A 201 -11.27 14.19 -1.04
N LEU A 202 -10.99 13.20 -1.88
CA LEU A 202 -9.76 13.12 -2.65
C LEU A 202 -9.61 14.34 -3.57
N ARG A 203 -10.67 14.73 -4.29
CA ARG A 203 -10.65 15.91 -5.15
C ARG A 203 -10.36 17.17 -4.33
N SER A 204 -10.94 17.28 -3.13
CA SER A 204 -10.62 18.37 -2.20
C SER A 204 -9.15 18.33 -1.79
N ILE A 205 -8.61 17.16 -1.45
CA ILE A 205 -7.19 16.98 -1.09
C ILE A 205 -6.28 17.44 -2.23
N LEU A 206 -6.51 16.93 -3.44
CA LEU A 206 -5.77 17.29 -4.65
C LEU A 206 -5.89 18.77 -5.04
N THR A 207 -7.03 19.38 -4.72
CA THR A 207 -7.25 20.82 -4.95
C THR A 207 -6.56 21.67 -3.88
N SER A 208 -6.54 21.19 -2.63
CA SER A 208 -5.99 21.89 -1.48
C SER A 208 -4.47 21.79 -1.34
N SER A 209 -3.84 20.85 -2.04
CA SER A 209 -2.38 20.64 -2.00
C SER A 209 -1.56 21.75 -2.67
N ASN A 210 -2.17 22.92 -2.94
CA ASN A 210 -1.54 24.20 -3.30
C ASN A 210 -0.64 24.20 -4.55
N LYS A 211 -0.57 23.12 -5.32
CA LYS A 211 0.08 23.07 -6.63
C LYS A 211 -0.93 23.28 -7.76
N ASN A 212 -1.69 24.37 -7.69
CA ASN A 212 -2.49 24.77 -8.84
C ASN A 212 -1.52 25.30 -9.89
N PHE A 213 -1.35 24.56 -10.98
CA PHE A 213 -0.62 25.04 -12.14
C PHE A 213 -1.43 26.19 -12.77
N VAL A 214 -0.80 27.35 -12.88
CA VAL A 214 -1.39 28.52 -13.54
C VAL A 214 -0.86 28.56 -14.96
N GLU A 215 -1.75 28.77 -15.93
CA GLU A 215 -1.36 28.89 -17.33
C GLU A 215 -0.39 30.06 -17.53
N GLY A 216 0.74 29.79 -18.18
CA GLY A 216 1.80 30.77 -18.42
C GLY A 216 2.69 31.09 -17.22
N GLU A 217 2.58 30.35 -16.12
CA GLU A 217 3.46 30.53 -14.95
C GLU A 217 4.51 29.40 -14.87
N PHE A 218 5.78 29.80 -14.85
CA PHE A 218 6.89 28.89 -14.63
C PHE A 218 7.26 28.85 -13.15
N GLN A 219 7.28 27.65 -12.56
CA GLN A 219 7.64 27.44 -11.16
C GLN A 219 9.16 27.25 -11.01
N TYR A 220 9.93 28.31 -11.27
CA TYR A 220 11.40 28.25 -11.25
C TYR A 220 11.96 27.88 -9.89
N GLU A 221 11.33 28.33 -8.81
CA GLU A 221 11.75 28.06 -7.44
C GLU A 221 11.68 26.56 -7.14
N HIS A 222 10.57 25.90 -7.49
CA HIS A 222 10.43 24.45 -7.30
C HIS A 222 11.40 23.65 -8.17
N LEU A 223 11.68 24.11 -9.40
CA LEU A 223 12.67 23.49 -10.25
C LEU A 223 14.08 23.63 -9.66
N LYS A 224 14.40 24.80 -9.11
CA LYS A 224 15.67 25.05 -8.43
C LYS A 224 15.82 24.18 -7.18
N ASP A 225 14.80 24.15 -6.32
CA ASP A 225 14.80 23.30 -5.12
C ASP A 225 15.02 21.83 -5.47
N PHE A 226 14.43 21.37 -6.58
CA PHE A 226 14.61 20.01 -7.09
C PHE A 226 16.05 19.75 -7.60
N ILE A 227 16.63 20.70 -8.33
CA ILE A 227 18.02 20.61 -8.81
C ILE A 227 19.01 20.61 -7.64
N ASP A 228 18.79 21.49 -6.66
CA ASP A 228 19.61 21.60 -5.44
C ASP A 228 19.51 20.33 -4.60
N MET A 229 18.31 19.74 -4.47
CA MET A 229 18.10 18.44 -3.81
C MET A 229 18.88 17.30 -4.47
N LEU A 230 19.02 17.33 -5.79
CA LEU A 230 19.76 16.31 -6.55
C LEU A 230 21.28 16.58 -6.64
N ASP A 231 21.78 17.64 -6.00
CA ASP A 231 23.17 18.12 -6.13
C ASP A 231 23.62 18.26 -7.60
N CYS A 232 22.69 18.67 -8.46
CA CYS A 232 22.93 18.80 -9.90
C CYS A 232 23.39 20.22 -10.24
N LYS A 233 24.55 20.34 -10.91
CA LYS A 233 25.10 21.67 -11.29
C LYS A 233 24.53 22.23 -12.59
N TYR A 234 24.00 21.36 -13.46
CA TYR A 234 23.51 21.73 -14.78
C TYR A 234 22.19 21.02 -15.05
N ALA A 235 21.23 21.76 -15.60
CA ALA A 235 19.98 21.25 -16.13
C ALA A 235 19.82 21.70 -17.57
N PHE A 236 19.38 20.79 -18.44
CA PHE A 236 19.07 21.09 -19.83
C PHE A 236 17.56 20.96 -20.02
N CYS A 237 16.94 21.99 -20.58
CA CYS A 237 15.52 22.00 -20.90
C CYS A 237 15.35 21.99 -22.42
N GLY A 238 14.57 21.03 -22.92
CA GLY A 238 14.10 21.01 -24.30
C GLY A 238 12.59 21.21 -24.31
N GLU A 239 12.10 22.05 -25.22
CA GLU A 239 10.67 22.19 -25.48
C GLU A 239 10.33 21.42 -26.75
N ASP A 240 9.27 20.62 -26.68
CA ASP A 240 8.61 20.03 -27.84
C ASP A 240 7.11 20.28 -27.69
N SER A 241 6.45 20.68 -28.78
CA SER A 241 5.05 21.06 -28.77
C SER A 241 4.16 19.88 -29.13
N THR A 242 3.30 19.46 -28.21
CA THR A 242 2.23 18.51 -28.52
C THR A 242 1.02 19.25 -29.10
N SER A 243 0.46 18.76 -30.20
CA SER A 243 -0.78 19.33 -30.74
C SER A 243 -1.94 19.05 -29.77
N VAL A 244 -2.51 20.12 -29.20
CA VAL A 244 -3.68 20.05 -28.30
C VAL A 244 -4.91 20.56 -29.04
N VAL A 245 -6.07 19.93 -28.86
CA VAL A 245 -7.33 20.48 -29.36
C VAL A 245 -7.65 21.74 -28.55
N PRO A 246 -7.69 22.93 -29.18
CA PRO A 246 -7.92 24.17 -28.44
C PRO A 246 -9.30 24.12 -27.81
N LYS A 247 -9.34 24.21 -26.49
CA LYS A 247 -10.57 24.25 -25.72
C LYS A 247 -10.49 25.43 -24.76
N VAL A 248 -11.21 26.48 -25.10
CA VAL A 248 -11.38 27.63 -24.21
C VAL A 248 -12.29 27.21 -23.05
N SER A 249 -11.84 27.47 -21.83
CA SER A 249 -12.66 27.27 -20.63
C SER A 249 -12.49 28.43 -19.66
N TYR A 250 -13.55 28.73 -18.92
CA TYR A 250 -13.50 29.74 -17.87
C TYR A 250 -13.03 29.10 -16.56
N ASP A 251 -11.97 29.64 -15.97
CA ASP A 251 -11.54 29.31 -14.62
C ASP A 251 -12.12 30.32 -13.63
N SER A 252 -13.11 29.87 -12.86
CA SER A 252 -13.79 30.70 -11.87
C SER A 252 -12.91 31.10 -10.68
N ARG A 253 -11.78 30.43 -10.44
CA ARG A 253 -10.88 30.76 -9.33
C ARG A 253 -10.01 31.97 -9.64
N SER A 254 -9.49 32.03 -10.86
CA SER A 254 -8.68 33.15 -11.35
C SER A 254 -9.50 34.24 -12.04
N ASN A 255 -10.80 34.00 -12.26
CA ASN A 255 -11.69 34.85 -13.05
C ASN A 255 -11.10 35.15 -14.45
N SER A 256 -10.56 34.11 -15.09
CA SER A 256 -9.88 34.23 -16.37
C SER A 256 -10.30 33.13 -17.34
N PHE A 257 -10.16 33.39 -18.63
CA PHE A 257 -10.31 32.37 -19.66
C PHE A 257 -8.96 31.72 -19.94
N VAL A 258 -8.94 30.38 -19.91
CA VAL A 258 -7.76 29.56 -20.20
C VAL A 258 -7.93 28.83 -21.53
N GLY A 259 -6.81 28.52 -22.20
CA GLY A 259 -6.79 27.82 -23.49
C GLY A 259 -6.71 28.73 -24.72
N PHE A 260 -6.48 30.03 -24.52
CA PHE A 260 -6.06 30.96 -25.58
C PHE A 260 -4.53 30.99 -25.68
N THR A 261 -4.00 31.37 -26.84
CA THR A 261 -2.56 31.65 -26.96
C THR A 261 -2.21 32.89 -26.16
N LEU A 262 -1.42 32.72 -25.10
CA LEU A 262 -0.97 33.83 -24.27
C LEU A 262 0.04 34.71 -25.03
N PRO A 263 -0.06 36.05 -24.94
CA PRO A 263 0.94 36.93 -25.54
C PRO A 263 2.27 36.79 -24.81
N LEU A 264 3.35 36.84 -25.59
CA LEU A 264 4.70 36.71 -25.08
C LEU A 264 5.30 38.08 -24.76
N ASN A 265 5.92 38.17 -23.59
CA ASN A 265 6.76 39.29 -23.17
C ASN A 265 8.18 38.76 -22.94
N ASN A 266 9.15 39.20 -23.76
CA ASN A 266 10.52 38.69 -23.77
C ASN A 266 10.62 37.16 -23.88
N GLY A 267 9.75 36.54 -24.68
CA GLY A 267 9.70 35.09 -24.86
C GLY A 267 8.94 34.32 -23.77
N PHE A 268 8.46 35.00 -22.72
CA PHE A 268 7.66 34.37 -21.67
C PHE A 268 6.17 34.68 -21.82
N PRO A 269 5.27 33.71 -21.61
CA PRO A 269 3.83 33.94 -21.63
C PRO A 269 3.42 34.88 -20.49
N SER A 270 2.51 35.81 -20.81
CA SER A 270 1.93 36.72 -19.83
C SER A 270 0.76 36.01 -19.13
N SER A 271 0.98 35.53 -17.91
CA SER A 271 -0.02 34.80 -17.15
C SER A 271 -1.26 35.67 -16.87
N ARG A 272 -2.44 35.05 -16.87
CA ARG A 272 -3.75 35.68 -16.59
C ARG A 272 -4.09 36.88 -17.50
N TYR A 273 -3.58 36.90 -18.73
CA TYR A 273 -3.85 37.98 -19.69
C TYR A 273 -5.36 38.16 -19.96
N PHE A 274 -6.11 37.07 -20.10
CA PHE A 274 -7.54 37.08 -20.38
C PHE A 274 -8.41 37.10 -19.11
N THR A 275 -8.02 37.91 -18.12
CA THR A 275 -8.85 38.18 -16.94
C THR A 275 -9.89 39.23 -17.30
N THR A 276 -11.17 38.97 -17.03
CA THR A 276 -12.21 39.96 -17.31
C THR A 276 -13.34 39.94 -16.31
N ASN A 277 -13.93 41.11 -16.05
CA ASN A 277 -15.17 41.26 -15.30
C ASN A 277 -16.39 41.40 -16.23
N SER A 278 -16.19 41.48 -17.56
CA SER A 278 -17.26 41.59 -18.56
C SER A 278 -16.88 41.02 -19.93
N PHE A 279 -17.85 40.45 -20.65
CA PHE A 279 -17.61 39.80 -21.95
C PHE A 279 -17.07 40.76 -23.02
N GLY A 280 -17.52 42.02 -23.03
CA GLY A 280 -17.14 43.01 -24.05
C GLY A 280 -15.66 43.39 -24.06
N THR A 281 -14.89 43.05 -23.02
CA THR A 281 -13.44 43.28 -22.98
C THR A 281 -12.64 42.20 -23.71
N LEU A 282 -13.26 41.10 -24.13
CA LEU A 282 -12.63 39.98 -24.83
C LEU A 282 -12.84 40.00 -26.35
N GLU A 283 -13.74 40.84 -26.86
CA GLU A 283 -14.07 40.93 -28.30
C GLU A 283 -13.14 41.84 -29.11
N THR A 284 -12.26 42.60 -28.44
CA THR A 284 -11.26 43.51 -29.05
C THR A 284 -9.86 42.95 -28.99
#